data_AF-A0A1F8PGC0-F1
#
_entry.id   AF-A0A1F8PGC0-F1
#
_cell.length_a   1.000
_cell.length_b   1.000
_cell.length_c   1.000
_cell.angle_alpha   90.00
_cell.angle_beta   90.00
_cell.angle_gamma   90.00
#
_symmetry.space_group_name_H-M   'P 1'
#
loop_
_entity.id
_entity.type
_entity.pdbx_description
1 polymer ?
#
loop_
_entity_poly.entity_id
_entity_poly.type
_entity_poly.pdbx_seq_one_letter_code
_entity_poly.pdbx_strand_id
1 'polypeptide(L)'
;MLKPKSPQASFFGSYLFDRIVPVDHLLRKINQVVDFSFIHELVKDRYTPELGRPAEDPEFMLRLCLLQYIYEDSDRQVVENARLNLAYKYFLSLAVDAEVPDYTTISYFRAKRLGEEKFRLVLEQIIRQCTDKGLVKGKRQIIDSTPVIANISSSSLTGLVRKCRENALKTVKKQDAGCCQSAKWDTF
;
A
#
# COMPACT_ATOMS: atom_id res chain seq x y z
N MET A 1 -14.67 17.89 7.43
CA MET A 1 -15.34 18.38 6.21
C MET A 1 -14.60 17.87 4.97
N LEU A 2 -15.28 17.57 3.85
CA LEU A 2 -14.63 17.30 2.56
C LEU A 2 -14.42 18.61 1.79
N LYS A 3 -13.31 18.71 1.06
CA LYS A 3 -13.06 19.86 0.19
C LYS A 3 -14.08 19.88 -0.96
N PRO A 4 -14.78 21.00 -1.21
CA PRO A 4 -15.72 21.08 -2.32
C PRO A 4 -14.97 20.94 -3.65
N LYS A 5 -15.50 20.14 -4.58
CA LYS A 5 -14.97 20.06 -5.95
C LYS A 5 -15.15 21.41 -6.63
N SER A 6 -14.10 21.96 -7.22
CA SER A 6 -14.19 23.21 -7.97
C SER A 6 -15.13 23.00 -9.17
N PRO A 7 -16.18 23.84 -9.34
CA PRO A 7 -17.13 23.68 -10.43
C PRO A 7 -16.55 24.05 -11.80
N GLN A 8 -15.39 24.72 -11.84
CA GLN A 8 -14.72 25.08 -13.09
C GLN A 8 -13.95 23.89 -13.66
N ALA A 9 -14.36 23.45 -14.85
CA ALA A 9 -13.51 22.65 -15.72
C ALA A 9 -12.33 23.53 -16.22
N SER A 10 -11.13 22.96 -16.27
CA SER A 10 -9.96 23.63 -16.84
C SER A 10 -10.25 24.14 -18.24
N PHE A 11 -9.82 25.36 -18.56
CA PHE A 11 -9.95 25.96 -19.90
C PHE A 11 -9.39 25.06 -21.01
N PHE A 12 -8.39 24.23 -20.70
CA PHE A 12 -7.74 23.32 -21.65
C PHE A 12 -8.13 21.83 -21.49
N GLY A 13 -8.97 21.52 -20.49
CA GLY A 13 -8.99 20.24 -19.78
C GLY A 13 -9.26 18.99 -20.62
N SER A 14 -10.44 18.85 -21.22
CA SER A 14 -10.82 17.60 -21.91
C SER A 14 -10.04 17.37 -23.21
N TYR A 15 -9.87 18.42 -24.01
CA TYR A 15 -9.21 18.34 -25.32
C TYR A 15 -7.74 17.91 -25.22
N LEU A 16 -6.98 18.45 -24.26
CA LEU A 16 -5.56 18.08 -24.11
C LEU A 16 -5.39 16.63 -23.67
N PHE A 17 -6.26 16.13 -22.80
CA PHE A 17 -6.17 14.73 -22.36
C PHE A 17 -6.44 13.75 -23.50
N ASP A 18 -7.42 14.02 -24.35
CA ASP A 18 -7.72 13.15 -25.51
C ASP A 18 -6.65 13.18 -26.59
N ARG A 19 -5.93 14.31 -26.72
CA ARG A 19 -4.82 14.43 -27.66
C ARG A 19 -3.53 13.79 -27.16
N ILE A 20 -3.22 13.89 -25.87
CA ILE A 20 -1.90 13.53 -25.32
C ILE A 20 -1.91 12.15 -24.67
N VAL A 21 -2.98 11.76 -23.98
CA VAL A 21 -3.07 10.46 -23.29
C VAL A 21 -3.69 9.45 -24.27
N PRO A 22 -2.93 8.48 -24.80
CA PRO A 22 -3.45 7.53 -25.78
C PRO A 22 -4.66 6.77 -25.24
N VAL A 23 -5.61 6.44 -26.12
CA VAL A 23 -6.80 5.67 -25.74
C VAL A 23 -6.43 4.32 -25.13
N ASP A 24 -5.34 3.72 -25.59
CA ASP A 24 -4.84 2.41 -25.12
C ASP A 24 -4.00 2.49 -23.82
N HIS A 25 -3.83 3.69 -23.25
CA HIS A 25 -3.03 3.89 -22.05
C HIS A 25 -3.59 3.12 -20.84
N LEU A 26 -2.72 2.51 -20.04
CA LEU A 26 -3.09 1.68 -18.88
C LEU A 26 -4.07 2.40 -17.94
N LEU A 27 -3.78 3.65 -17.58
CA LEU A 27 -4.63 4.45 -16.68
C LEU A 27 -6.04 4.71 -17.24
N ARG A 28 -6.21 4.81 -18.58
CA ARG A 28 -7.54 4.90 -19.20
C ARG A 28 -8.30 3.59 -19.05
N LYS A 29 -7.63 2.46 -19.30
CA LYS A 29 -8.22 1.13 -19.12
C LYS A 29 -8.66 0.90 -17.67
N ILE A 30 -7.82 1.26 -16.69
CA ILE A 30 -8.15 1.14 -15.28
C ILE A 30 -9.37 2.01 -14.93
N ASN A 31 -9.41 3.27 -15.37
CA ASN A 31 -10.53 4.18 -15.09
C ASN A 31 -11.86 3.73 -15.73
N GLN A 32 -11.82 2.92 -16.80
CA GLN A 32 -13.02 2.30 -17.40
C GLN A 32 -13.46 1.02 -16.65
N VAL A 33 -12.52 0.31 -16.06
CA VAL A 33 -12.74 -0.97 -15.39
C VAL A 33 -13.13 -0.80 -13.93
N VAL A 34 -12.55 0.17 -13.23
CA VAL A 34 -12.73 0.34 -11.79
C VAL A 34 -13.50 1.62 -11.53
N ASP A 35 -14.69 1.49 -10.94
CA ASP A 35 -15.37 2.58 -10.27
C ASP A 35 -14.76 2.75 -8.87
N PHE A 36 -14.26 3.94 -8.56
CA PHE A 36 -13.65 4.26 -7.27
C PHE A 36 -14.62 4.92 -6.28
N SER A 37 -15.85 5.21 -6.70
CA SER A 37 -16.86 5.92 -5.87
C SER A 37 -17.20 5.19 -4.56
N PHE A 38 -17.07 3.85 -4.53
CA PHE A 38 -17.33 3.02 -3.35
C PHE A 38 -16.51 3.43 -2.11
N ILE A 39 -15.36 4.08 -2.30
CA ILE A 39 -14.49 4.47 -1.21
C ILE A 39 -15.16 5.46 -0.26
N HIS A 40 -16.06 6.30 -0.76
CA HIS A 40 -16.75 7.31 0.03
C HIS A 40 -17.55 6.68 1.17
N GLU A 41 -18.26 5.59 0.89
CA GLU A 41 -19.01 4.85 1.91
C GLU A 41 -18.08 4.06 2.83
N LEU A 42 -16.99 3.47 2.32
CA LEU A 42 -16.02 2.72 3.14
C LEU A 42 -15.29 3.58 4.18
N VAL A 43 -14.99 4.84 3.86
CA VAL A 43 -14.24 5.74 4.75
C VAL A 43 -15.12 6.72 5.50
N LYS A 44 -16.43 6.69 5.32
CA LYS A 44 -17.40 7.67 5.85
C LYS A 44 -17.28 7.91 7.36
N ASP A 45 -17.14 6.85 8.15
CA ASP A 45 -16.92 6.88 9.61
C ASP A 45 -15.63 7.61 10.02
N ARG A 46 -14.69 7.77 9.10
CA ARG A 46 -13.43 8.51 9.32
C ARG A 46 -13.53 9.96 8.87
N TYR A 47 -14.65 10.42 8.32
CA TYR A 47 -14.81 11.82 7.90
C TYR A 47 -15.93 12.47 8.71
N THR A 48 -15.60 13.55 9.41
CA THR A 48 -16.60 14.35 10.13
C THR A 48 -17.11 15.45 9.20
N PRO A 49 -18.44 15.69 9.10
CA PRO A 49 -18.98 16.73 8.21
C PRO A 49 -18.58 18.15 8.63
N GLU A 50 -18.66 18.46 9.93
CA GLU A 50 -18.70 19.85 10.42
C GLU A 50 -17.37 20.38 11.00
N LEU A 51 -16.46 19.50 11.43
CA LEU A 51 -15.27 19.90 12.20
C LEU A 51 -13.95 19.65 11.44
N GLY A 52 -13.02 20.60 11.58
CA GLY A 52 -11.62 20.49 11.14
C GLY A 52 -11.31 21.03 9.75
N ARG A 53 -10.02 20.95 9.38
CA ARG A 53 -9.53 21.33 8.04
C ARG A 53 -10.24 20.48 6.97
N PRO A 54 -10.67 21.07 5.84
CA PRO A 54 -11.24 20.32 4.74
C PRO A 54 -10.22 19.27 4.26
N ALA A 55 -10.61 18.02 4.32
CA ALA A 55 -9.81 16.90 3.86
C ALA A 55 -9.98 16.73 2.35
N GLU A 56 -8.93 16.24 1.71
CA GLU A 56 -8.98 15.87 0.30
C GLU A 56 -9.95 14.70 0.07
N ASP A 57 -10.45 14.65 -1.16
CA ASP A 57 -11.43 13.68 -1.61
C ASP A 57 -10.88 12.24 -1.51
N PRO A 58 -11.59 11.29 -0.88
CA PRO A 58 -11.05 9.94 -0.64
C PRO A 58 -10.85 9.15 -1.93
N GLU A 59 -11.65 9.39 -2.98
CA GLU A 59 -11.45 8.79 -4.30
C GLU A 59 -10.17 9.32 -4.94
N PHE A 60 -9.94 10.63 -4.90
CA PHE A 60 -8.69 11.23 -5.34
C PHE A 60 -7.47 10.64 -4.62
N MET A 61 -7.55 10.51 -3.29
CA MET A 61 -6.45 9.97 -2.48
C MET A 61 -6.19 8.48 -2.75
N LEU A 62 -7.25 7.71 -3.00
CA LEU A 62 -7.12 6.29 -3.37
C LEU A 62 -6.46 6.14 -4.74
N ARG A 63 -6.86 6.95 -5.73
CA ARG A 63 -6.25 6.97 -7.07
C ARG A 63 -4.76 7.32 -6.98
N LEU A 64 -4.37 8.27 -6.13
CA LEU A 64 -2.95 8.57 -5.86
C LEU A 64 -2.20 7.36 -5.29
N CYS A 65 -2.76 6.68 -4.30
CA CYS A 65 -2.14 5.48 -3.72
C CYS A 65 -1.98 4.36 -4.76
N LEU A 66 -2.94 4.24 -5.67
CA LEU A 66 -2.86 3.27 -6.76
C LEU A 66 -1.77 3.63 -7.79
N LEU A 67 -1.61 4.91 -8.11
CA LEU A 67 -0.51 5.38 -8.98
C LEU A 67 0.86 5.05 -8.37
N GLN A 68 1.04 5.27 -7.06
CA GLN A 68 2.25 4.89 -6.35
C GLN A 68 2.57 3.42 -6.49
N TYR A 69 1.56 2.57 -6.36
CA TYR A 69 1.76 1.12 -6.48
C TYR A 69 2.09 0.69 -7.91
N ILE A 70 1.42 1.25 -8.92
CA ILE A 70 1.61 0.88 -10.33
C ILE A 70 2.98 1.29 -10.85
N TYR A 71 3.47 2.47 -10.46
CA TYR A 71 4.70 3.05 -10.98
C TYR A 71 5.87 3.01 -9.97
N GLU A 72 5.66 2.38 -8.81
CA GLU A 72 6.65 2.30 -7.71
C GLU A 72 7.15 3.69 -7.24
N ASP A 73 6.32 4.72 -7.41
CA ASP A 73 6.64 6.08 -7.03
C ASP A 73 6.62 6.26 -5.50
N SER A 74 7.61 6.95 -4.96
CA SER A 74 7.56 7.46 -3.58
C SER A 74 6.48 8.53 -3.39
N ASP A 75 6.15 8.86 -2.14
CA ASP A 75 5.19 9.93 -1.80
C ASP A 75 5.53 11.27 -2.46
N ARG A 76 6.82 11.60 -2.59
CA ARG A 76 7.25 12.84 -3.24
C ARG A 76 7.17 12.73 -4.76
N GLN A 77 7.62 11.60 -5.32
CA GLN A 77 7.62 11.38 -6.77
C GLN A 77 6.20 11.33 -7.33
N VAL A 78 5.24 10.70 -6.65
CA VAL A 78 3.86 10.68 -7.18
C VAL A 78 3.25 12.06 -7.23
N VAL A 79 3.55 12.93 -6.25
CA VAL A 79 3.06 14.32 -6.24
C VAL A 79 3.70 15.13 -7.35
N GLU A 80 5.00 14.96 -7.56
CA GLU A 80 5.73 15.61 -8.65
C GLU A 80 5.23 15.13 -10.03
N ASN A 81 5.08 13.82 -10.21
CA ASN A 81 4.51 13.23 -11.42
C ASN A 81 3.04 13.66 -11.60
N ALA A 82 2.25 13.78 -10.55
CA ALA A 82 0.89 14.31 -10.65
C ALA A 82 0.85 15.80 -11.04
N ARG A 83 1.92 16.57 -10.79
CA ARG A 83 2.04 17.97 -11.25
C ARG A 83 2.46 18.04 -12.71
N LEU A 84 3.40 17.20 -13.12
CA LEU A 84 4.06 17.29 -14.44
C LEU A 84 3.39 16.42 -15.52
N ASN A 85 2.84 15.27 -15.14
CA ASN A 85 2.36 14.26 -16.07
C ASN A 85 0.84 14.37 -16.29
N LEU A 86 0.45 14.61 -17.55
CA LEU A 86 -0.95 14.71 -17.95
C LEU A 86 -1.72 13.40 -17.82
N ALA A 87 -1.07 12.24 -17.96
CA ALA A 87 -1.70 10.94 -17.74
C ALA A 87 -2.10 10.75 -16.27
N TYR A 88 -1.28 11.24 -15.33
CA TYR A 88 -1.60 11.22 -13.90
C TYR A 88 -2.74 12.18 -13.60
N LYS A 89 -2.70 13.41 -14.13
CA LYS A 89 -3.80 14.39 -13.96
C LYS A 89 -5.12 13.86 -14.51
N TYR A 90 -5.10 13.23 -15.69
CA TYR A 90 -6.26 12.57 -16.27
C TYR A 90 -6.80 11.49 -15.31
N PHE A 91 -5.93 10.60 -14.83
CA PHE A 91 -6.33 9.53 -13.94
C PHE A 91 -6.87 10.04 -12.60
N LEU A 92 -6.36 11.15 -12.09
CA LEU A 92 -6.83 11.79 -10.87
C LEU A 92 -8.09 12.65 -11.07
N SER A 93 -8.62 12.74 -12.29
CA SER A 93 -9.71 13.64 -12.66
C SER A 93 -9.41 15.11 -12.28
N LEU A 94 -8.14 15.51 -12.36
CA LEU A 94 -7.70 16.87 -12.11
C LEU A 94 -7.73 17.70 -13.40
N ALA A 95 -8.05 18.98 -13.23
CA ALA A 95 -7.78 19.99 -14.23
C ALA A 95 -6.28 20.08 -14.55
N VAL A 96 -5.94 20.47 -15.79
CA VAL A 96 -4.53 20.56 -16.24
C VAL A 96 -3.75 21.54 -15.37
N ASP A 97 -4.37 22.65 -15.02
CA ASP A 97 -3.87 23.74 -14.17
C ASP A 97 -4.15 23.55 -12.66
N ALA A 98 -4.83 22.47 -12.26
CA ALA A 98 -5.11 22.24 -10.84
C ALA A 98 -3.84 21.92 -10.04
N GLU A 99 -3.81 22.43 -8.81
CA GLU A 99 -2.79 22.09 -7.82
C GLU A 99 -2.99 20.69 -7.26
N VAL A 100 -1.87 20.05 -6.91
CA VAL A 100 -1.82 18.74 -6.26
C VAL A 100 -1.48 18.94 -4.79
N PRO A 101 -2.16 18.24 -3.86
CA PRO A 101 -1.87 18.36 -2.42
C PRO A 101 -0.45 17.94 -2.07
N ASP A 102 -0.04 18.33 -0.87
CA ASP A 102 1.29 17.98 -0.34
C ASP A 102 1.41 16.47 -0.04
N TYR A 103 2.61 15.93 -0.20
CA TYR A 103 2.92 14.50 -0.07
C TYR A 103 2.57 13.95 1.32
N THR A 104 2.66 14.79 2.36
CA THR A 104 2.29 14.42 3.74
C THR A 104 0.82 14.02 3.88
N THR A 105 -0.05 14.57 3.02
CA THR A 105 -1.48 14.23 2.98
C THR A 105 -1.69 12.77 2.58
N ILE A 106 -0.84 12.25 1.69
CA ILE A 106 -0.92 10.86 1.20
C ILE A 106 -0.53 9.89 2.31
N SER A 107 0.59 10.15 2.98
CA SER A 107 1.05 9.33 4.11
C SER A 107 0.00 9.32 5.25
N TYR A 108 -0.59 10.49 5.55
CA TYR A 108 -1.66 10.60 6.54
C TYR A 108 -2.91 9.81 6.14
N PHE A 109 -3.34 9.89 4.88
CA PHE A 109 -4.51 9.16 4.39
C PHE A 109 -4.34 7.64 4.56
N ARG A 110 -3.20 7.08 4.13
CA ARG A 110 -2.92 5.65 4.29
C ARG A 110 -2.91 5.22 5.76
N ALA A 111 -2.18 5.96 6.60
CA ALA A 111 -1.98 5.59 8.00
C ALA A 111 -3.22 5.80 8.89
N LYS A 112 -4.01 6.86 8.66
CA LYS A 112 -5.09 7.28 9.57
C LYS A 112 -6.50 7.07 9.02
N ARG A 113 -6.71 7.20 7.71
CA ARG A 113 -8.05 7.08 7.10
C ARG A 113 -8.33 5.67 6.61
N LEU A 114 -7.40 5.09 5.85
CA LEU A 114 -7.53 3.74 5.32
C LEU A 114 -7.30 2.71 6.43
N GLY A 115 -6.09 2.67 6.99
CA GLY A 115 -5.68 1.58 7.87
C GLY A 115 -5.68 0.22 7.15
N GLU A 116 -5.26 -0.84 7.85
CA GLU A 116 -5.09 -2.16 7.25
C GLU A 116 -6.43 -2.80 6.85
N GLU A 117 -7.44 -2.73 7.73
CA GLU A 117 -8.73 -3.38 7.49
C GLU A 117 -9.46 -2.80 6.26
N LYS A 118 -9.51 -1.48 6.13
CA LYS A 118 -10.19 -0.87 4.97
C LYS A 118 -9.37 -0.99 3.71
N PHE A 119 -8.04 -0.98 3.80
CA PHE A 119 -7.19 -1.26 2.64
C PHE A 119 -7.51 -2.65 2.06
N ARG A 120 -7.69 -3.66 2.92
CA ARG A 120 -8.13 -4.99 2.49
C ARG A 120 -9.47 -4.94 1.78
N LEU A 121 -10.47 -4.28 2.37
CA LEU A 121 -11.80 -4.13 1.77
C LEU A 121 -11.77 -3.39 0.42
N VAL A 122 -10.92 -2.37 0.29
CA VAL A 122 -10.70 -1.65 -0.97
C VAL A 122 -10.18 -2.60 -2.03
N LEU A 123 -9.13 -3.37 -1.70
CA LEU A 123 -8.53 -4.32 -2.63
C LEU A 123 -9.54 -5.38 -3.06
N GLU A 124 -10.30 -5.93 -2.11
CA GLU A 124 -11.36 -6.91 -2.39
C GLU A 124 -12.43 -6.35 -3.34
N GLN A 125 -12.83 -5.09 -3.16
CA GLN A 125 -13.80 -4.45 -4.04
C GLN A 125 -13.24 -4.24 -5.45
N ILE A 126 -11.99 -3.80 -5.58
CA ILE A 126 -11.34 -3.65 -6.90
C ILE A 126 -11.24 -5.02 -7.60
N ILE A 127 -10.83 -6.07 -6.89
CA ILE A 127 -10.74 -7.42 -7.45
C ILE A 127 -12.11 -7.94 -7.85
N ARG A 128 -13.16 -7.67 -7.05
CA ARG A 128 -14.54 -8.04 -7.38
C ARG A 128 -14.98 -7.39 -8.69
N GLN A 129 -14.79 -6.08 -8.84
CA GLN A 129 -15.12 -5.37 -10.08
C GLN A 129 -14.36 -5.94 -11.30
N CYS A 130 -13.07 -6.27 -11.13
CA CYS A 130 -12.28 -6.91 -12.18
C CYS A 130 -12.78 -8.32 -12.52
N THR A 131 -13.27 -9.06 -11.53
CA THR A 131 -13.85 -10.40 -11.70
C THR A 131 -15.17 -10.34 -12.44
N ASP A 132 -16.06 -9.40 -12.06
CA ASP A 132 -17.36 -9.17 -12.70
C ASP A 132 -17.21 -8.77 -14.18
N LYS A 133 -16.13 -8.03 -14.50
CA LYS A 133 -15.76 -7.68 -15.89
C LYS A 133 -15.01 -8.79 -16.63
N GLY A 134 -14.84 -9.96 -16.02
CA GLY A 134 -14.22 -11.13 -16.64
C GLY A 134 -12.70 -11.03 -16.85
N LEU A 135 -12.03 -10.05 -16.25
CA LEU A 135 -10.59 -9.83 -16.38
C LEU A 135 -9.79 -10.82 -15.54
N VAL A 136 -10.35 -11.26 -14.41
CA VAL A 136 -9.74 -12.26 -13.53
C VAL A 136 -10.43 -13.61 -13.78
N LYS A 137 -9.71 -14.55 -14.38
CA LYS A 137 -10.13 -15.95 -14.48
C LYS A 137 -9.34 -16.75 -13.44
N GLY A 138 -10.02 -17.34 -12.46
CA GLY A 138 -9.42 -18.06 -11.33
C GLY A 138 -8.63 -19.34 -11.65
N LYS A 139 -8.09 -19.47 -12.87
CA LYS A 139 -7.42 -20.69 -13.35
C LYS A 139 -5.93 -20.77 -12.97
N ARG A 140 -5.28 -19.69 -12.52
CA ARG A 140 -3.88 -19.72 -12.05
C ARG A 140 -3.65 -18.72 -10.92
N GLN A 141 -3.37 -19.22 -9.72
CA GLN A 141 -2.72 -18.44 -8.67
C GLN A 141 -1.22 -18.53 -8.89
N ILE A 142 -0.60 -17.44 -9.32
CA ILE A 142 0.86 -17.29 -9.31
C ILE A 142 1.18 -16.55 -8.02
N ILE A 143 1.74 -17.26 -7.05
CA ILE A 143 2.22 -16.67 -5.80
C ILE A 143 3.67 -16.28 -6.04
N ASP A 144 3.93 -15.03 -6.38
CA ASP A 144 5.28 -14.50 -6.39
C ASP A 144 5.65 -14.05 -4.97
N SER A 145 6.64 -14.70 -4.38
CA SER A 145 7.12 -14.39 -3.03
C SER A 145 8.38 -13.57 -3.16
N THR A 146 8.30 -12.25 -2.97
CA THR A 146 9.49 -11.41 -2.88
C THR A 146 10.16 -11.66 -1.53
N PRO A 147 11.40 -12.18 -1.48
CA PRO A 147 12.11 -12.32 -0.21
C PRO A 147 12.47 -10.92 0.30
N VAL A 148 11.71 -10.42 1.26
CA VAL A 148 12.09 -9.20 1.99
C VAL A 148 13.27 -9.55 2.88
N ILE A 149 14.44 -9.01 2.58
CA ILE A 149 15.59 -9.10 3.47
C ILE A 149 15.22 -8.37 4.77
N ALA A 150 15.02 -9.13 5.84
CA ALA A 150 14.75 -8.55 7.15
C ALA A 150 15.87 -7.57 7.50
N ASN A 151 15.51 -6.39 8.02
CA ASN A 151 16.48 -5.43 8.55
C ASN A 151 17.00 -5.93 9.91
N ILE A 152 17.77 -7.01 9.86
CA ILE A 152 18.50 -7.56 10.99
C ILE A 152 19.86 -6.88 10.95
N SER A 153 20.32 -6.28 12.05
CA SER A 153 21.75 -6.06 12.20
C SER A 153 22.41 -7.42 12.03
N SER A 154 23.31 -7.54 11.05
CA SER A 154 24.13 -8.74 10.97
C SER A 154 24.83 -8.86 12.32
N SER A 155 24.46 -9.88 13.10
CA SER A 155 25.09 -10.09 14.39
C SER A 155 26.59 -10.18 14.12
N SER A 156 27.39 -9.34 14.78
CA SER A 156 28.84 -9.42 14.64
C SER A 156 29.30 -10.87 14.83
N LEU A 157 30.40 -11.27 14.20
CA LEU A 157 30.93 -12.63 14.30
C LEU A 157 30.97 -13.12 15.76
N THR A 158 31.35 -12.23 16.68
CA THR A 158 31.35 -12.46 18.12
C THR A 158 29.96 -12.77 18.70
N GLY A 159 28.93 -12.04 18.27
CA GLY A 159 27.54 -12.28 18.67
C GLY A 159 27.00 -13.63 18.16
N LEU A 160 27.42 -14.06 16.98
CA LEU A 160 27.08 -15.37 16.42
C LEU A 160 27.75 -16.50 17.22
N VAL A 161 29.06 -16.39 17.48
CA VAL A 161 29.82 -17.36 18.28
C VAL A 161 29.23 -17.50 19.68
N ARG A 162 28.84 -16.38 20.31
CA ARG A 162 28.18 -16.41 21.62
C ARG A 162 26.86 -17.18 21.59
N LYS A 163 26.00 -16.93 20.60
CA LYS A 163 24.74 -17.67 20.42
C LYS A 163 24.99 -19.16 20.19
N CYS A 164 25.98 -19.53 19.37
CA CYS A 164 26.37 -20.92 19.15
C CYS A 164 26.80 -21.59 20.46
N ARG A 165 27.64 -20.93 21.27
CA ARG A 165 28.08 -21.43 22.58
C ARG A 165 26.90 -21.64 23.53
N GLU A 166 26.01 -20.65 23.64
CA GLU A 166 24.83 -20.73 24.51
C GLU A 166 23.90 -21.88 24.09
N ASN A 167 23.71 -22.08 22.79
CA ASN A 167 22.90 -23.17 22.26
C ASN A 167 23.54 -24.54 22.53
N ALA A 168 24.85 -24.68 22.32
CA ALA A 168 25.58 -25.92 22.62
C ALA A 168 25.54 -26.27 24.12
N LEU A 169 25.70 -25.28 25.01
CA LEU A 169 25.58 -25.50 26.45
C LEU A 169 24.15 -25.88 26.87
N LYS A 170 23.13 -25.30 26.22
CA LYS A 170 21.72 -25.68 26.46
C LYS A 170 21.43 -27.10 26.01
N THR A 171 22.00 -27.57 24.89
CA THR A 171 21.81 -28.96 24.44
C THR A 171 22.53 -29.94 25.34
N VAL A 172 23.76 -29.63 25.78
CA VAL A 172 24.51 -30.46 26.72
C VAL A 172 23.76 -30.57 28.06
N LYS A 173 23.29 -29.45 28.63
CA LYS A 173 22.47 -29.49 29.86
C LYS A 173 21.20 -30.31 29.73
N LYS A 174 20.55 -30.31 28.55
CA LYS A 174 19.37 -31.14 28.30
C LYS A 174 19.71 -32.64 28.20
N GLN A 175 20.88 -32.99 27.70
CA GLN A 175 21.38 -34.37 27.65
C GLN A 175 21.86 -34.86 29.02
N ASP A 176 22.59 -34.03 29.77
CA ASP A 176 23.07 -34.36 31.12
C ASP A 176 21.94 -34.51 32.13
N ALA A 177 20.84 -33.77 31.98
CA ALA A 177 19.62 -33.96 32.78
C ALA A 177 19.02 -35.36 32.62
N GLY A 178 19.32 -36.07 31.53
CA GLY A 178 18.97 -37.48 31.32
C GLY A 178 19.99 -38.47 31.89
N CYS A 179 21.26 -38.09 32.02
CA CYS A 179 22.34 -38.97 32.50
C CYS A 179 22.51 -38.98 34.03
N CYS A 180 22.00 -37.99 34.77
CA CYS A 180 22.16 -37.90 36.23
C CYS A 180 21.23 -38.78 37.07
N GLN A 181 20.48 -39.73 36.49
CA GLN A 181 19.68 -40.70 37.26
C GLN A 181 20.34 -42.08 37.46
N SER A 182 21.54 -42.33 36.93
CA SER A 182 22.15 -43.69 36.99
C SER A 182 23.62 -43.75 37.44
N ALA A 183 24.00 -43.00 38.48
CA ALA A 183 25.29 -43.23 39.13
C ALA A 183 25.23 -42.97 40.64
N LYS A 184 24.47 -43.80 41.36
CA LYS A 184 24.86 -44.20 42.73
C LYS A 184 25.84 -45.35 42.55
N TRP A 185 27.11 -45.12 42.87
CA TRP A 185 28.03 -46.20 43.16
C TRP A 185 28.36 -46.10 44.64
N ASP A 186 28.00 -47.19 45.33
CA ASP A 186 28.10 -47.39 46.76
C ASP A 186 29.57 -47.47 47.23
N THR A 187 29.72 -47.04 48.48
CA THR A 187 30.75 -47.32 49.49
C THR A 187 31.82 -48.35 49.15
N PHE A 188 33.10 -47.97 49.27
CA PHE A 188 34.09 -48.52 50.22
C PHE A 188 35.29 -47.60 50.35
#